data_AF-A0A965QCX9-F1
#
_entry.id   AF-A0A965QCX9-F1
#
_cell.length_a   1.000
_cell.length_b   1.000
_cell.length_c   1.000
_cell.angle_alpha   90.00
_cell.angle_beta   90.00
_cell.angle_gamma   90.00
#
_symmetry.space_group_name_H-M   'P 1'
#
loop_
_entity.id
_entity.type
_entity.pdbx_description
1 polymer ?
#
loop_
_entity_poly.entity_id
_entity_poly.type
_entity_poly.pdbx_seq_one_letter_code
_entity_poly.pdbx_strand_id
1 'polypeptide(L)'
;RGRARAHPPSSRAQHVAFFGGVGVDRGVGVDGVVCGFGAPLRRWLRNELRSMVDETLDPVSLTRRGFFDPRAVRSLITQDRTGAVDGSYTIFALMCVELWCRRFIDL
;
A
#
# COMPACT_ATOMS: atom_id res chain seq x y z
N ARG A 1 39.78 -25.86 26.52
CA ARG A 1 38.77 -25.02 27.19
C ARG A 1 37.71 -24.66 26.17
N GLY A 2 36.56 -25.35 26.21
CA GLY A 2 35.51 -25.24 25.21
C GLY A 2 34.65 -23.98 25.39
N ARG A 3 34.09 -23.50 24.27
CA ARG A 3 32.89 -22.67 24.28
C ARG A 3 31.85 -23.32 23.37
N ALA A 4 30.66 -23.41 23.95
CA ALA A 4 29.56 -24.25 23.53
C ALA A 4 28.90 -23.80 22.23
N ARG A 5 28.37 -24.78 21.50
CA ARG A 5 27.31 -24.63 20.50
C ARG A 5 26.05 -24.09 21.17
N ALA A 6 25.33 -23.22 20.48
CA ALA A 6 23.90 -23.03 20.66
C ALA A 6 23.23 -22.93 19.28
N HIS A 7 22.33 -23.87 19.00
CA HIS A 7 21.35 -23.84 17.90
C HIS A 7 19.97 -23.49 18.51
N PRO A 8 18.94 -23.17 17.71
CA PRO A 8 18.11 -21.97 17.86
C PRO A 8 16.75 -22.27 18.52
N PRO A 9 15.94 -21.24 18.84
CA PRO A 9 14.50 -21.40 18.83
C PRO A 9 13.90 -20.88 17.52
N SER A 10 12.92 -21.67 17.10
CA SER A 10 12.15 -21.69 15.87
C SER A 10 11.19 -20.50 15.67
N SER A 11 10.95 -20.21 14.39
CA SER A 11 9.66 -19.87 13.78
C SER A 11 8.92 -18.63 14.29
N ARG A 12 9.17 -17.50 13.62
CA ARG A 12 8.09 -16.60 13.22
C ARG A 12 8.50 -15.86 11.94
N ALA A 13 8.29 -16.55 10.82
CA ALA A 13 8.17 -15.90 9.54
C ALA A 13 6.98 -14.93 9.61
N GLN A 14 7.23 -13.67 9.28
CA GLN A 14 6.28 -12.79 8.60
C GLN A 14 7.10 -11.69 7.94
N HIS A 15 7.27 -11.87 6.64
CA HIS A 15 7.98 -10.99 5.71
C HIS A 15 7.56 -9.53 5.91
N VAL A 16 8.43 -8.74 6.54
CA VAL A 16 8.43 -7.28 6.40
C VAL A 16 9.66 -6.93 5.60
N ALA A 17 9.56 -7.07 4.28
CA ALA A 17 10.37 -6.38 3.27
C ALA A 17 10.10 -7.06 1.92
N PHE A 18 9.04 -6.65 1.24
CA PHE A 18 8.96 -6.84 -0.21
C PHE A 18 8.51 -5.54 -0.86
N PHE A 19 9.33 -4.49 -0.71
CA PHE A 19 9.44 -3.45 -1.74
C PHE A 19 10.32 -4.00 -2.86
N GLY A 20 9.85 -5.06 -3.51
CA GLY A 20 10.49 -5.63 -4.68
C GLY A 20 10.21 -4.74 -5.89
N GLY A 21 11.25 -4.05 -6.38
CA GLY A 21 11.25 -3.51 -7.74
C GLY A 21 10.46 -2.22 -7.95
N VAL A 22 10.73 -1.16 -7.19
CA VAL A 22 10.37 0.19 -7.63
C VAL A 22 11.33 0.60 -8.72
N GLY A 23 10.97 0.32 -9.98
CA GLY A 23 11.55 1.00 -11.13
C GLY A 23 11.20 2.48 -11.05
N VAL A 24 12.13 3.29 -10.55
CA VAL A 24 12.07 4.75 -10.70
C VAL A 24 12.18 5.04 -12.19
N ASP A 25 11.09 5.49 -12.79
CA ASP A 25 11.08 5.95 -14.18
C ASP A 25 12.02 7.16 -14.26
N ARG A 26 13.21 6.96 -14.82
CA ARG A 26 14.17 8.04 -15.09
C ARG A 26 13.69 8.82 -16.30
N GLY A 27 12.74 9.73 -16.09
CA GLY A 27 12.39 10.78 -17.04
C GLY A 27 13.10 12.09 -16.66
N VAL A 28 14.13 12.47 -17.42
CA VAL A 28 14.85 13.73 -17.32
C VAL A 28 13.95 14.89 -17.77
N GLY A 29 13.83 15.93 -16.94
CA GLY A 29 13.30 17.26 -17.27
C GLY A 29 14.05 18.30 -16.45
N VAL A 30 14.72 19.22 -17.14
CA VAL A 30 15.78 20.10 -16.64
C VAL A 30 15.24 21.48 -16.27
N ASP A 31 14.46 21.57 -15.19
CA ASP A 31 13.96 22.88 -14.77
C ASP A 31 13.63 22.86 -13.27
N GLY A 32 14.66 23.14 -12.45
CA GLY A 32 14.61 23.85 -11.16
C GLY A 32 13.57 23.48 -10.08
N VAL A 33 12.75 22.46 -10.28
CA VAL A 33 11.77 21.94 -9.34
C VAL A 33 12.37 20.68 -8.78
N VAL A 34 12.45 20.61 -7.46
CA VAL A 34 12.76 19.35 -6.80
C VAL A 34 11.61 18.40 -7.11
N CYS A 35 11.72 17.61 -8.18
CA CYS A 35 10.89 16.44 -8.43
C CYS A 35 11.26 15.41 -7.37
N GLY A 36 10.87 15.68 -6.13
CA GLY A 36 11.20 14.85 -4.98
C GLY A 36 10.59 13.49 -5.19
N PHE A 37 11.42 12.47 -5.43
CA PHE A 37 11.11 11.03 -5.41
C PHE A 37 9.62 10.72 -5.60
N GLY A 38 9.07 11.23 -6.71
CA GLY A 38 7.64 11.20 -6.93
C GLY A 38 7.29 9.78 -7.30
N ALA A 39 6.87 8.98 -6.32
CA ALA A 39 6.25 7.70 -6.56
C ALA A 39 5.21 7.92 -7.67
N PRO A 40 5.29 7.22 -8.81
CA PRO A 40 4.30 7.33 -9.88
C PRO A 40 3.02 6.64 -9.41
N LEU A 41 2.35 7.25 -8.44
CA LEU A 41 1.29 6.65 -7.64
C LEU A 41 0.11 6.24 -8.52
N ARG A 42 -0.19 7.04 -9.55
CA ARG A 42 -1.20 6.73 -10.56
C ARG A 42 -0.88 5.46 -11.34
N ARG A 43 0.40 5.26 -11.69
CA ARG A 43 0.85 4.03 -12.37
C ARG A 43 0.73 2.84 -11.42
N TRP A 44 1.20 3.01 -10.18
CA TRP A 44 1.15 1.98 -9.16
C TRP A 44 -0.27 1.54 -8.85
N LEU A 45 -1.21 2.44 -8.58
CA LEU A 45 -2.59 2.07 -8.28
C LEU A 45 -3.30 1.40 -9.45
N ARG A 46 -2.95 1.75 -10.69
CA ARG A 46 -3.53 1.13 -11.88
C ARG A 46 -2.94 -0.25 -12.16
N ASN A 47 -1.68 -0.49 -11.84
CA ASN A 47 -1.00 -1.74 -12.15
C ASN A 47 -0.55 -2.44 -10.86
N GLU A 48 0.62 -2.07 -10.33
CA GLU A 48 1.36 -2.83 -9.32
C GLU A 48 0.60 -3.01 -8.00
N LEU A 49 -0.16 -2.00 -7.55
CA LEU A 49 -0.92 -1.97 -6.31
C LEU A 49 -2.40 -2.36 -6.49
N ARG A 50 -2.86 -2.63 -7.72
CA ARG A 50 -4.28 -2.86 -8.01
C ARG A 50 -4.89 -3.98 -7.16
N SER A 51 -4.21 -5.13 -7.05
CA SER A 51 -4.66 -6.26 -6.21
C SER A 51 -4.67 -5.89 -4.74
N MET A 52 -3.62 -5.19 -4.29
CA MET A 52 -3.49 -4.78 -2.89
C MET A 52 -4.58 -3.80 -2.47
N VAL A 53 -4.99 -2.89 -3.38
CA VAL A 53 -6.15 -2.00 -3.17
C VAL A 53 -7.41 -2.83 -2.94
N ASP A 54 -7.69 -3.81 -3.80
CA ASP A 54 -8.90 -4.64 -3.72
C ASP A 54 -8.94 -5.48 -2.43
N GLU A 55 -7.79 -6.03 -2.00
CA GLU A 55 -7.68 -6.84 -0.77
C GLU A 55 -7.72 -6.00 0.52
N THR A 56 -7.14 -4.81 0.48
CA THR A 56 -7.04 -3.92 1.64
C THR A 56 -8.36 -3.20 1.85
N LEU A 57 -8.92 -2.62 0.80
CA LEU A 57 -10.18 -1.85 0.83
C LEU A 57 -11.40 -2.71 0.50
N ASP A 58 -11.36 -3.99 0.88
CA ASP A 58 -12.50 -4.89 0.71
C ASP A 58 -13.72 -4.40 1.54
N PRO A 59 -14.95 -4.43 0.99
CA PRO A 59 -16.13 -3.93 1.68
C PRO A 59 -16.37 -4.60 3.04
N VAL A 60 -16.02 -5.88 3.21
CA VAL A 60 -16.17 -6.59 4.49
C VAL A 60 -15.20 -6.02 5.52
N SER A 61 -13.95 -5.78 5.13
CA SER A 61 -12.93 -5.18 5.99
C SER A 61 -13.32 -3.77 6.43
N LEU A 62 -13.78 -2.94 5.48
CA LEU A 62 -14.21 -1.57 5.75
C LEU A 62 -15.46 -1.54 6.65
N THR A 63 -16.44 -2.41 6.38
CA THR A 63 -17.67 -2.50 7.19
C THR A 63 -17.36 -2.94 8.62
N ARG A 64 -16.46 -3.91 8.79
CA ARG A 64 -16.06 -4.40 10.11
C ARG A 64 -15.42 -3.30 10.97
N ARG A 65 -14.68 -2.37 10.36
CA ARG A 65 -14.07 -1.24 11.08
C ARG A 65 -15.03 -0.09 11.33
N GLY A 66 -15.87 0.24 10.36
CA GLY A 66 -16.82 1.35 10.47
C GLY A 66 -16.21 2.75 10.34
N PHE A 67 -14.95 2.90 9.93
CA PHE A 67 -14.31 4.21 9.72
C PHE A 67 -14.68 4.87 8.39
N PHE A 68 -14.96 4.07 7.35
CA PHE A 68 -15.23 4.55 6.00
C PHE A 68 -16.49 3.91 5.46
N ASP A 69 -17.25 4.63 4.64
CA ASP A 69 -18.38 4.07 3.90
C ASP A 69 -17.85 3.19 2.75
N PRO A 70 -18.08 1.86 2.78
CA PRO A 70 -17.61 0.96 1.73
C PRO A 70 -18.15 1.32 0.34
N ARG A 71 -19.36 1.89 0.26
CA ARG A 71 -19.97 2.28 -1.03
C ARG A 71 -19.26 3.48 -1.63
N ALA A 72 -18.95 4.49 -0.81
CA ALA A 72 -18.21 5.66 -1.23
C ALA A 72 -16.80 5.29 -1.70
N VAL A 73 -16.10 4.44 -0.93
CA VAL A 73 -14.75 3.97 -1.29
C VAL A 73 -14.77 3.19 -2.60
N ARG A 74 -15.73 2.27 -2.79
CA ARG A 74 -15.87 1.51 -4.05
C ARG A 74 -16.17 2.41 -5.24
N SER A 75 -17.01 3.44 -5.05
CA SER A 75 -17.31 4.42 -6.09
C SER A 75 -16.06 5.20 -6.49
N LEU A 76 -15.28 5.66 -5.51
CA LEU A 76 -14.00 6.35 -5.76
C LEU A 76 -13.01 5.47 -6.54
N ILE A 77 -12.84 4.20 -6.13
CA ILE A 77 -11.96 3.24 -6.84
C ILE A 77 -12.43 3.05 -8.28
N THR A 78 -13.74 2.97 -8.51
CA THR A 78 -14.31 2.80 -9.86
C THR A 78 -14.08 4.04 -10.72
N GLN A 79 -14.26 5.24 -10.16
CA GLN A 79 -14.03 6.50 -10.85
C GLN A 79 -12.54 6.72 -11.19
N ASP A 80 -11.62 6.33 -10.30
CA ASP A 80 -10.18 6.39 -10.57
C ASP A 80 -9.76 5.41 -11.67
N ARG A 81 -10.28 4.18 -11.63
CA ARG A 81 -10.02 3.14 -12.65
C ARG A 81 -10.55 3.50 -14.03
N THR A 82 -11.70 4.15 -14.08
CA THR A 82 -12.30 4.64 -15.34
C THR A 82 -11.66 5.95 -15.82
N GLY A 83 -10.80 6.58 -15.01
CA GLY A 83 -10.17 7.85 -15.30
C GLY A 83 -11.11 9.05 -15.19
N ALA A 84 -12.29 8.89 -14.60
CA ALA A 84 -13.26 9.96 -14.39
C ALA A 84 -12.78 10.98 -13.34
N VAL A 85 -12.01 10.51 -12.34
CA VAL A 85 -11.44 11.34 -11.27
C VAL A 85 -10.01 10.89 -11.00
N ASP A 86 -9.13 11.81 -10.57
CA ASP A 86 -7.83 11.45 -10.00
C ASP A 86 -7.97 11.16 -8.50
N GLY A 87 -8.33 9.91 -8.19
CA GLY A 87 -8.52 9.43 -6.81
C GLY A 87 -7.26 8.81 -6.22
N SER A 88 -6.15 8.81 -6.96
CA SER A 88 -5.02 7.92 -6.67
C SER A 88 -4.37 8.20 -5.30
N TYR A 89 -4.21 9.47 -4.94
CA TYR A 89 -3.69 9.85 -3.62
C TYR A 89 -4.65 9.49 -2.47
N THR A 90 -5.95 9.70 -2.68
CA THR A 90 -6.97 9.39 -1.67
C THR A 90 -7.06 7.88 -1.42
N ILE A 91 -7.08 7.08 -2.49
CA ILE A 91 -7.11 5.61 -2.39
C ILE A 91 -5.87 5.10 -1.67
N PHE A 92 -4.69 5.64 -1.99
CA PHE A 92 -3.45 5.28 -1.29
C PHE A 92 -3.49 5.64 0.20
N ALA A 93 -3.98 6.83 0.56
CA ALA A 93 -4.15 7.23 1.95
C ALA A 93 -5.10 6.29 2.71
N LEU A 94 -6.22 5.91 2.10
CA LEU A 94 -7.16 4.93 2.68
C LEU A 94 -6.47 3.59 2.95
N MET A 95 -5.67 3.09 2.00
CA MET A 95 -4.88 1.87 2.21
C MET A 95 -3.91 1.99 3.38
N CYS A 96 -3.19 3.11 3.48
CA CYS A 96 -2.25 3.33 4.58
C CYS A 96 -2.96 3.30 5.95
N VAL A 97 -4.14 3.93 6.05
CA VAL A 97 -4.94 3.91 7.28
C VAL A 97 -5.37 2.48 7.61
N GLU A 98 -5.93 1.76 6.63
CA GLU A 98 -6.37 0.38 6.83
C GLU A 98 -5.22 -0.54 7.29
N LEU A 99 -4.05 -0.44 6.66
CA LEU A 99 -2.87 -1.22 7.03
C LEU A 99 -2.37 -0.87 8.44
N TRP A 100 -2.40 0.41 8.81
CA TRP A 100 -2.07 0.85 10.16
C TRP A 100 -3.05 0.26 11.18
N CYS A 101 -4.35 0.32 10.90
CA CYS A 101 -5.37 -0.28 11.76
C CYS A 101 -5.19 -1.81 11.89
N ARG A 102 -4.91 -2.53 10.80
CA ARG A 102 -4.57 -3.96 10.83
C ARG A 102 -3.37 -4.25 11.73
N ARG A 103 -2.38 -3.36 11.75
CA ARG A 103 -1.12 -3.57 12.47
C ARG A 103 -1.20 -3.24 13.96
N PHE A 104 -1.99 -2.25 14.33
CA PHE A 104 -1.99 -1.66 15.67
C PHE A 104 -3.32 -1.75 16.42
N ILE A 105 -4.46 -1.76 15.71
CA ILE A 105 -5.80 -1.84 16.33
C ILE A 105 -6.28 -3.28 16.46
N ASP A 106 -6.00 -4.13 15.46
CA ASP A 106 -6.44 -5.54 15.46
C ASP A 106 -5.54 -6.47 16.32
N LEU A 107 -4.65 -5.90 17.16
CA LEU A 107 -3.79 -6.61 18.12
C LEU A 107 -4.56 -7.02 19.38
#